data_AF-A0AB33ENA8-F1
#
_entry.id   AF-A0AB33ENA8-F1
#
_cell.length_a   1.000
_cell.length_b   1.000
_cell.length_c   1.000
_cell.angle_alpha   90.00
_cell.angle_beta   90.00
_cell.angle_gamma   90.00
#
_symmetry.space_group_name_H-M   'P 1'
#
loop_
_entity.id
_entity.type
_entity.pdbx_description
1 polymer ?
#
loop_
_entity_poly.entity_id
_entity_poly.type
_entity_poly.pdbx_seq_one_letter_code
_entity_poly.pdbx_strand_id
1 'polypeptide(L)'
;MRVKGSALSDGTVTVKMRSDNTLESVKVESTSKGQEALASLGKADKDLADARASRDNYSEDKTKASEDEVLAREDSLLAALEAKQAADLAIVELAALPATATQVERTTNEQKVDKLKLVANQKARRAGLQVPF
;
A
#
# COMPACT_ATOMS: atom_id res chain seq x y z
N MET A 1 -58.04 5.03 29.85
CA MET A 1 -56.79 4.28 30.14
C MET A 1 -56.17 3.89 28.80
N ARG A 2 -55.07 4.52 28.39
CA ARG A 2 -54.44 4.28 27.07
C ARG A 2 -53.37 3.20 27.24
N VAL A 3 -53.61 2.01 26.70
CA VAL A 3 -52.59 0.96 26.57
C VAL A 3 -51.84 1.24 25.26
N LYS A 4 -50.58 1.67 25.38
CA LYS A 4 -49.66 1.78 24.23
C LYS A 4 -49.25 0.37 23.83
N GLY A 5 -49.91 -0.20 22.82
CA GLY A 5 -49.45 -1.38 22.11
C GLY A 5 -48.51 -0.99 20.97
N SER A 6 -47.33 -1.60 20.93
CA SER A 6 -46.32 -1.39 19.89
C SER A 6 -46.86 -1.74 18.50
N ALA A 7 -46.73 -0.81 17.55
CA ALA A 7 -47.05 -1.05 16.14
C ALA A 7 -45.93 -1.86 15.47
N LEU A 8 -46.09 -3.18 15.42
CA LEU A 8 -45.23 -4.09 14.64
C LEU A 8 -45.91 -4.65 13.39
N SER A 9 -47.11 -4.19 13.01
CA SER A 9 -47.72 -4.60 11.75
C SER A 9 -48.60 -3.49 11.17
N ASP A 10 -48.12 -2.83 10.11
CA ASP A 10 -48.98 -2.09 9.18
C ASP A 10 -49.70 -3.08 8.26
N GLY A 11 -50.37 -4.06 8.86
CA GLY A 11 -51.17 -5.03 8.12
C GLY A 11 -52.54 -4.42 7.85
N THR A 12 -52.95 -4.38 6.58
CA THR A 12 -54.32 -3.96 6.25
C THR A 12 -55.23 -5.16 6.44
N VAL A 13 -56.20 -5.05 7.36
CA VAL A 13 -57.22 -6.07 7.57
C VAL A 13 -58.49 -5.61 6.86
N THR A 14 -58.88 -6.35 5.81
CA THR A 14 -60.14 -6.11 5.11
C THR A 14 -61.17 -7.12 5.60
N VAL A 15 -62.26 -6.61 6.19
CA VAL A 15 -63.39 -7.42 6.66
C VAL A 15 -64.60 -7.12 5.78
N LYS A 16 -65.16 -8.16 5.16
CA LYS A 16 -66.42 -8.08 4.42
C LYS A 16 -67.53 -8.63 5.31
N MET A 17 -68.55 -7.81 5.56
CA MET A 17 -69.74 -8.21 6.32
C MET A 17 -70.95 -8.28 5.39
N ARG A 18 -71.86 -9.21 5.69
CA ARG A 18 -73.18 -9.28 5.06
C ARG A 18 -74.10 -8.21 5.65
N SER A 19 -75.20 -7.93 4.95
CA SER A 19 -76.22 -6.95 5.37
C SER A 19 -76.98 -7.32 6.65
N ASP A 20 -76.88 -8.57 7.08
CA ASP A 20 -77.41 -9.08 8.36
C ASP A 20 -76.38 -8.99 9.51
N ASN A 21 -75.29 -8.26 9.29
CA ASN A 21 -74.15 -8.12 10.21
C ASN A 21 -73.39 -9.43 10.50
N THR A 22 -73.56 -10.48 9.69
CA THR A 22 -72.70 -11.68 9.77
C THR A 22 -71.41 -11.49 9.00
N LEU A 23 -70.30 -12.08 9.48
CA LEU A 23 -69.00 -12.01 8.80
C LEU A 23 -69.02 -12.86 7.52
N GLU A 24 -68.66 -12.25 6.38
CA GLU A 24 -68.57 -12.95 5.09
C GLU A 24 -67.14 -13.45 4.84
N SER A 25 -66.13 -12.60 5.06
CA SER A 25 -64.72 -12.98 4.91
C SER A 25 -63.79 -11.99 5.62
N VAL A 26 -62.64 -12.47 6.08
CA VAL A 26 -61.55 -11.64 6.60
C VAL A 26 -60.28 -11.93 5.79
N LYS A 27 -59.67 -10.88 5.22
CA LYS A 27 -58.38 -10.96 4.53
C LYS A 27 -57.36 -10.10 5.28
N VAL A 28 -56.21 -10.68 5.58
CA VAL A 28 -55.10 -9.98 6.24
C VAL A 28 -53.94 -9.90 5.26
N GLU A 29 -53.58 -8.68 4.85
CA GLU A 29 -52.39 -8.43 4.05
C GLU A 29 -51.30 -7.86 4.97
N SER A 30 -50.21 -8.61 5.15
CA SER A 30 -49.05 -8.18 5.94
C SER A 30 -47.94 -7.73 5.00
N THR A 31 -47.60 -6.43 5.00
CA THR A 31 -46.45 -5.91 4.22
C THR A 31 -45.13 -6.20 4.94
N SER A 32 -44.22 -6.81 4.18
CA SER A 32 -43.02 -7.57 4.56
C SER A 32 -41.81 -6.72 5.01
N LYS A 33 -41.96 -5.85 6.01
CA LYS A 33 -40.83 -5.10 6.60
C LYS A 33 -39.63 -5.98 7.02
N GLY A 34 -39.88 -7.26 7.33
CA GLY A 34 -38.84 -8.23 7.66
C GLY A 34 -37.97 -8.67 6.46
N GLN A 35 -38.50 -8.69 5.24
CA GLN A 35 -37.73 -9.07 4.04
C GLN A 35 -36.76 -7.97 3.62
N GLU A 36 -37.16 -6.70 3.73
CA GLU A 36 -36.29 -5.55 3.45
C GLU A 36 -35.17 -5.41 4.48
N ALA A 37 -35.44 -5.72 5.76
CA ALA A 37 -34.43 -5.76 6.81
C ALA A 37 -33.39 -6.88 6.58
N LEU A 38 -33.84 -8.07 6.16
CA LEU A 38 -32.93 -9.18 5.84
C LEU A 38 -32.07 -8.88 4.60
N ALA A 39 -32.63 -8.27 3.56
CA ALA A 39 -31.87 -7.86 2.38
C ALA A 39 -30.83 -6.77 2.72
N SER A 40 -31.17 -5.84 3.60
CA SER A 40 -30.26 -4.78 4.06
C SER A 40 -29.12 -5.33 4.91
N LEU A 41 -29.39 -6.32 5.77
CA LEU A 41 -28.37 -7.01 6.56
C LEU A 41 -27.41 -7.82 5.66
N GLY A 42 -27.94 -8.56 4.68
CA GLY A 42 -27.10 -9.32 3.74
C GLY A 42 -26.19 -8.43 2.88
N LYS A 43 -26.64 -7.21 2.55
CA LYS A 43 -25.80 -6.22 1.87
C LYS A 43 -24.70 -5.66 2.79
N ALA A 44 -25.05 -5.33 4.03
CA ALA A 44 -24.08 -4.85 5.02
C ALA A 44 -22.99 -5.91 5.32
N ASP A 45 -23.34 -7.19 5.41
CA ASP A 45 -22.37 -8.27 5.60
C ASP A 45 -21.41 -8.42 4.43
N LYS A 46 -21.91 -8.25 3.19
CA LYS A 46 -21.09 -8.26 1.99
C LYS A 46 -20.14 -7.08 1.94
N ASP A 47 -20.63 -5.87 2.21
CA ASP A 47 -19.81 -4.66 2.23
C ASP A 47 -18.70 -4.76 3.32
N LEU A 48 -18.99 -5.43 4.44
CA LEU A 48 -18.03 -5.67 5.53
C LEU A 48 -16.99 -6.74 5.16
N ALA A 49 -17.39 -7.79 4.45
CA ALA A 49 -16.47 -8.79 3.90
C ALA A 49 -15.52 -8.17 2.85
N ASP A 50 -16.06 -7.35 1.94
CA ASP A 50 -15.29 -6.65 0.91
C ASP A 50 -14.31 -5.63 1.54
N ALA A 51 -14.72 -4.94 2.60
CA ALA A 51 -13.86 -4.04 3.37
C ALA A 51 -12.72 -4.77 4.10
N ARG A 52 -13.00 -5.95 4.67
CA ARG A 52 -11.97 -6.80 5.29
C ARG A 52 -10.97 -7.32 4.25
N ALA A 53 -11.45 -7.85 3.12
CA ALA A 53 -10.60 -8.30 2.03
C ALA A 53 -9.74 -7.16 1.46
N SER A 54 -10.32 -5.97 1.29
CA SER A 54 -9.57 -4.78 0.82
C SER A 54 -8.49 -4.34 1.82
N ARG A 55 -8.79 -4.40 3.13
CA ARG A 55 -7.81 -4.09 4.18
C ARG A 55 -6.68 -5.10 4.22
N ASP A 56 -7.01 -6.39 4.13
CA ASP A 56 -6.02 -7.46 4.22
C ASP A 56 -5.11 -7.45 2.97
N ASN A 57 -5.66 -7.21 1.76
CA ASN A 57 -4.88 -7.04 0.53
C ASN A 57 -4.00 -5.77 0.56
N TYR A 58 -4.52 -4.64 1.07
CA TYR A 58 -3.74 -3.41 1.23
C TYR A 58 -2.54 -3.61 2.17
N SER A 59 -2.72 -4.44 3.21
CA SER A 59 -1.66 -4.74 4.17
C SER A 59 -0.55 -5.62 3.58
N GLU A 60 -0.89 -6.59 2.72
CA GLU A 60 0.10 -7.46 2.04
C GLU A 60 0.88 -6.73 0.94
N ASP A 61 0.21 -5.91 0.13
CA ASP A 61 0.86 -5.17 -0.97
C ASP A 61 1.82 -4.08 -0.44
N LYS A 62 1.50 -3.46 0.69
CA LYS A 62 2.37 -2.45 1.33
C LYS A 62 3.58 -3.05 2.05
N THR A 63 3.48 -4.27 2.58
CA THR A 63 4.57 -4.89 3.35
C THR A 63 5.59 -5.59 2.46
N LYS A 64 5.17 -6.20 1.34
CA LYS A 64 6.13 -6.83 0.40
C LYS A 64 6.90 -5.82 -0.47
N ALA A 65 6.30 -4.68 -0.79
CA ALA A 65 7.02 -3.60 -1.47
C ALA A 65 8.01 -2.85 -0.56
N SER A 66 7.93 -3.00 0.77
CA SER A 66 8.68 -2.15 1.70
C SER A 66 10.01 -2.69 2.20
N GLU A 67 10.29 -3.99 2.10
CA GLU A 67 11.56 -4.55 2.61
C GLU A 67 12.58 -4.77 1.48
N ASP A 68 12.19 -5.44 0.41
CA ASP A 68 13.11 -5.70 -0.72
C ASP A 68 13.55 -4.41 -1.43
N GLU A 69 12.64 -3.43 -1.58
CA GLU A 69 13.01 -2.12 -2.16
C GLU A 69 13.90 -1.29 -1.22
N VAL A 70 13.71 -1.42 0.09
CA VAL A 70 14.55 -0.72 1.08
C VAL A 70 15.95 -1.35 1.10
N LEU A 71 16.04 -2.68 1.16
CA LEU A 71 17.30 -3.41 1.10
C LEU A 71 18.05 -3.11 -0.21
N ALA A 72 17.37 -3.13 -1.36
CA ALA A 72 17.99 -2.78 -2.65
C ALA A 72 18.48 -1.33 -2.72
N ARG A 73 17.80 -0.39 -2.06
CA ARG A 73 18.25 1.00 -1.92
C ARG A 73 19.45 1.12 -1.00
N GLU A 74 19.44 0.43 0.13
CA GLU A 74 20.56 0.42 1.08
C GLU A 74 21.82 -0.17 0.45
N ASP A 75 21.69 -1.28 -0.27
CA ASP A 75 22.79 -1.90 -1.03
C ASP A 75 23.35 -0.95 -2.08
N SER A 76 22.48 -0.25 -2.80
CA SER A 76 22.89 0.74 -3.81
C SER A 76 23.63 1.91 -3.19
N LEU A 77 23.17 2.39 -2.03
CA LEU A 77 23.79 3.48 -1.29
C LEU A 77 25.16 3.08 -0.73
N LEU A 78 25.26 1.87 -0.15
CA LEU A 78 26.52 1.32 0.34
C LEU A 78 27.54 1.18 -0.81
N ALA A 79 27.12 0.59 -1.93
CA ALA A 79 27.99 0.42 -3.10
C ALA A 79 28.49 1.75 -3.68
N ALA A 80 27.69 2.82 -3.58
CA ALA A 80 28.09 4.16 -3.99
C ALA A 80 29.12 4.78 -3.03
N LEU A 81 28.93 4.62 -1.72
CA LEU A 81 29.87 5.11 -0.70
C LEU A 81 31.23 4.39 -0.79
N GLU A 82 31.22 3.06 -0.95
CA GLU A 82 32.45 2.27 -1.12
C GLU A 82 33.23 2.71 -2.37
N ALA A 83 32.53 2.97 -3.48
CA ALA A 83 33.19 3.43 -4.70
C ALA A 83 33.74 4.84 -4.57
N LYS A 84 33.06 5.73 -3.84
CA LYS A 84 33.60 7.06 -3.51
C LYS A 84 34.88 6.93 -2.68
N GLN A 85 34.85 6.13 -1.62
CA GLN A 85 36.01 5.91 -0.76
C GLN A 85 37.19 5.32 -1.53
N ALA A 86 36.94 4.37 -2.45
CA ALA A 86 37.99 3.82 -3.30
C ALA A 86 38.61 4.88 -4.23
N ALA A 87 37.81 5.79 -4.79
CA ALA A 87 38.31 6.91 -5.59
C ALA A 87 39.13 7.89 -4.74
N ASP A 88 38.66 8.24 -3.54
CA ASP A 88 39.37 9.11 -2.60
C ASP A 88 40.74 8.51 -2.20
N LEU A 89 40.78 7.21 -1.89
CA LEU A 89 42.02 6.50 -1.60
C LEU A 89 42.99 6.53 -2.78
N ALA A 90 42.50 6.32 -4.01
CA ALA A 90 43.35 6.40 -5.19
C ALA A 90 43.90 7.82 -5.44
N ILE A 91 43.15 8.87 -5.10
CA ILE A 91 43.63 10.26 -5.15
C ILE A 91 44.77 10.46 -4.15
N VAL A 92 44.64 9.93 -2.93
CA VAL A 92 45.68 9.98 -1.91
C VAL A 92 46.91 9.18 -2.35
N GLU A 93 46.73 7.99 -2.93
CA GLU A 93 47.83 7.18 -3.48
C GLU A 93 48.59 7.93 -4.59
N LEU A 94 47.87 8.58 -5.50
CA LEU A 94 48.47 9.40 -6.56
C LEU A 94 49.26 10.57 -5.98
N ALA A 95 48.71 11.26 -4.97
CA ALA A 95 49.38 12.36 -4.28
C ALA A 95 50.60 11.91 -3.46
N ALA A 96 50.59 10.65 -2.98
CA ALA A 96 51.67 10.04 -2.21
C ALA A 96 52.78 9.43 -3.07
N LEU A 97 52.68 9.50 -4.41
CA LEU A 97 53.73 9.00 -5.29
C LEU A 97 55.08 9.68 -4.98
N PRO A 98 56.17 8.91 -4.89
CA PRO A 98 57.48 9.47 -4.62
C PRO A 98 57.89 10.43 -5.75
N ALA A 99 58.71 11.44 -5.44
CA ALA A 99 59.20 12.38 -6.45
C ALA A 99 59.98 11.68 -7.58
N THR A 100 60.56 10.51 -7.30
CA THR A 100 61.26 9.63 -8.24
C THR A 100 60.35 8.77 -9.10
N ALA A 101 59.03 8.78 -8.87
CA ALA A 101 58.06 8.04 -9.68
C ALA A 101 58.16 8.47 -11.14
N THR A 102 58.27 7.48 -12.01
CA THR A 102 58.38 7.66 -13.45
C THR A 102 57.10 8.28 -14.02
N GLN A 103 57.21 8.90 -15.19
CA GLN A 103 56.05 9.48 -15.88
C GLN A 103 55.01 8.42 -16.23
N VAL A 104 55.42 7.20 -16.54
CA VAL A 104 54.53 6.07 -16.82
C VAL A 104 53.74 5.66 -15.58
N GLU A 105 54.39 5.61 -14.41
CA GLU A 105 53.72 5.30 -13.14
C GLU A 105 52.71 6.38 -12.74
N ARG A 106 53.05 7.66 -12.92
CA ARG A 106 52.11 8.77 -12.65
C ARG A 106 50.88 8.70 -13.55
N THR A 107 51.09 8.59 -14.85
CA THR A 107 49.99 8.52 -15.83
C THR A 107 49.11 7.28 -15.63
N THR A 108 49.69 6.15 -15.24
CA THR A 108 48.92 4.95 -14.88
C THR A 108 48.03 5.17 -13.65
N ASN A 109 48.57 5.83 -12.62
CA ASN A 109 47.79 6.14 -11.42
C ASN A 109 46.72 7.22 -11.66
N GLU A 110 47.00 8.22 -12.50
CA GLU A 110 46.02 9.21 -12.96
C GLU A 110 44.84 8.52 -13.67
N GLN A 111 45.12 7.62 -14.61
CA GLN A 111 44.08 6.85 -15.30
C GLN A 111 43.28 5.95 -14.33
N LYS A 112 43.94 5.37 -13.33
CA LYS A 112 43.27 4.60 -12.27
C LYS A 112 42.30 5.48 -11.48
N VAL A 113 42.74 6.68 -11.08
CA VAL A 113 41.90 7.66 -10.37
C VAL A 113 40.70 8.05 -11.21
N ASP A 114 40.90 8.41 -12.49
CA ASP A 114 39.81 8.84 -13.37
C ASP A 114 38.77 7.72 -13.59
N LYS A 115 39.23 6.48 -13.74
CA LYS A 115 38.34 5.32 -13.85
C LYS A 115 37.52 5.13 -12.57
N LEU A 116 38.13 5.27 -11.39
CA LEU A 116 37.44 5.11 -10.12
C LEU A 116 36.44 6.24 -9.85
N LYS A 117 36.78 7.49 -10.20
CA LYS A 117 35.84 8.62 -10.18
C LYS A 117 34.61 8.35 -11.06
N LEU A 118 34.83 7.86 -12.29
CA LEU A 118 33.73 7.51 -13.19
C LEU A 118 32.82 6.42 -12.58
N VAL A 119 33.40 5.38 -11.99
CA VAL A 119 32.63 4.30 -11.33
C VAL A 119 31.84 4.84 -10.14
N ALA A 120 32.45 5.68 -9.29
CA ALA A 120 31.78 6.33 -8.17
C ALA A 120 30.59 7.17 -8.65
N ASN A 121 30.77 7.94 -9.72
CA ASN A 121 29.73 8.75 -10.33
C ASN A 121 28.57 7.91 -10.89
N GLN A 122 28.87 6.80 -11.55
CA GLN A 122 27.86 5.88 -12.07
C GLN A 122 27.05 5.23 -10.95
N LYS A 123 27.71 4.78 -9.88
CA LYS A 123 27.03 4.17 -8.72
C LYS A 123 26.22 5.18 -7.93
N ALA A 124 26.73 6.40 -7.74
CA ALA A 124 25.98 7.50 -7.11
C ALA A 124 24.67 7.80 -7.86
N ARG A 125 24.72 7.86 -9.21
CA ARG A 125 23.51 8.05 -10.02
C ARG A 125 22.50 6.92 -9.86
N ARG A 126 22.96 5.66 -9.80
CA ARG A 126 22.08 4.50 -9.57
C ARG A 126 21.43 4.53 -8.19
N ALA A 127 22.14 5.03 -7.19
CA ALA A 127 21.64 5.20 -5.83
C ALA A 127 20.79 6.48 -5.64
N GLY A 128 20.62 7.31 -6.67
CA GLY A 128 19.92 8.60 -6.56
C GLY A 128 20.68 9.65 -5.74
N LEU A 129 21.98 9.47 -5.54
CA LEU A 129 22.85 10.39 -4.80
C LEU A 129 23.47 11.45 -5.72
N GLN A 130 23.91 12.56 -5.12
CA GLN A 130 24.69 13.56 -5.83
C GLN A 130 26.02 12.97 -6.32
N VAL A 131 26.41 13.33 -7.54
CA VAL A 131 27.66 12.89 -8.17
C VAL A 131 28.86 13.48 -7.40
N PRO A 132 29.76 12.65 -6.86
CA PRO A 132 30.83 13.12 -5.96
C PRO A 132 32.06 13.73 -6.67
N PHE A 133 32.26 13.47 -7.97
CA PHE A 133 33.44 13.92 -8.74
C PHE A 133 33.10 14.50 -10.12
#